data_AF-A0A3F3HEI6-F1
#
_entry.id   AF-A0A3F3HEI6-F1
#
_cell.length_a   1.000
_cell.length_b   1.000
_cell.length_c   1.000
_cell.angle_alpha   90.00
_cell.angle_beta   90.00
_cell.angle_gamma   90.00
#
_symmetry.space_group_name_H-M   'P 1'
#
loop_
_entity.id
_entity.type
_entity.pdbx_description
1 polymer ?
#
loop_
_entity_poly.entity_id
_entity_poly.type
_entity_poly.pdbx_seq_one_letter_code
_entity_poly.pdbx_strand_id
1 'polypeptide(L)'
;KIASRYGAKIIEPGMRSSHQRYTKWQTENLYRKKIKARLDYLLANSNSKMDFLEKAAAIHLQVDTSGQHTKFKLADSDQIKWTRARSLDKKQPAFYQMTNMEKRLAENDVQVSVAEVVQNYQESIEQEQEDFGWRVIIEPWQIYSKTSQGLYVNVDFGSDDQAQVLIYGSQLDELENG
;
A
#
# COMPACT_ATOMS: atom_id res chain seq x y z
N LYS A 1 -27.59 35.39 -14.89
CA LYS A 1 -26.26 35.98 -14.65
C LYS A 1 -26.23 36.72 -13.30
N ILE A 2 -26.22 36.00 -12.17
CA ILE A 2 -26.19 36.60 -10.81
C ILE A 2 -24.92 36.18 -10.04
N ALA A 3 -24.34 35.02 -10.36
CA ALA A 3 -23.16 34.49 -9.67
C ALA A 3 -21.86 35.29 -9.86
N SER A 4 -21.64 35.96 -11.01
CA SER A 4 -20.44 36.80 -11.23
C SER A 4 -20.39 38.07 -10.38
N ARG A 5 -21.50 38.48 -9.74
CA ARG A 5 -21.60 39.78 -9.05
C ARG A 5 -20.95 39.79 -7.65
N TYR A 6 -20.58 38.62 -7.11
CA TYR A 6 -20.12 38.45 -5.72
C TYR A 6 -18.71 37.84 -5.58
N GLY A 7 -17.88 37.88 -6.63
CA GLY A 7 -16.48 37.41 -6.52
C GLY A 7 -16.34 35.90 -6.28
N ALA A 8 -17.37 35.10 -6.60
CA ALA A 8 -17.28 33.65 -6.52
C ALA A 8 -16.24 33.13 -7.53
N LYS A 9 -15.12 32.60 -7.03
CA LYS A 9 -14.18 31.83 -7.85
C LYS A 9 -14.91 30.63 -8.43
N ILE A 10 -14.89 30.50 -9.75
CA ILE A 10 -15.30 29.27 -10.43
C ILE A 10 -14.27 28.22 -10.00
N ILE A 11 -14.69 27.27 -9.15
CA ILE A 11 -13.86 26.12 -8.82
C ILE A 11 -13.82 25.28 -10.09
N GLU A 12 -12.65 25.18 -10.73
CA GLU A 12 -12.49 24.23 -11.81
C GLU A 12 -12.75 22.82 -11.26
N PRO A 13 -13.64 22.04 -11.89
CA PRO A 13 -13.94 20.70 -11.39
C PRO A 13 -12.67 19.86 -11.48
N GLY A 14 -12.08 19.55 -10.32
CA GLY A 14 -10.98 18.59 -10.21
C GLY A 14 -11.40 17.18 -10.68
N MET A 15 -10.46 16.24 -10.65
CA MET A 15 -10.71 14.86 -11.06
C MET A 15 -11.95 14.28 -10.35
N ARG A 16 -12.89 13.68 -11.11
CA ARG A 16 -14.27 13.39 -10.66
C ARG A 16 -14.36 12.33 -9.55
N SER A 17 -13.34 11.50 -9.38
CA SER A 17 -13.22 10.67 -8.19
C SER A 17 -12.87 11.59 -7.03
N SER A 18 -13.70 11.66 -5.98
CA SER A 18 -13.38 12.50 -4.82
C SER A 18 -12.09 11.98 -4.17
N HIS A 19 -10.96 12.56 -4.57
CA HIS A 19 -9.61 12.07 -4.34
C HIS A 19 -9.45 11.71 -2.86
N GLN A 20 -9.81 12.63 -1.97
CA GLN A 20 -9.65 12.46 -0.52
C GLN A 20 -10.34 11.22 0.10
N ARG A 21 -11.51 10.76 -0.38
CA ARG A 21 -12.15 9.55 0.17
C ARG A 21 -11.62 8.27 -0.46
N TYR A 22 -11.33 8.31 -1.77
CA TYR A 22 -10.76 7.18 -2.50
C TYR A 22 -9.31 6.94 -2.09
N THR A 23 -8.49 8.00 -2.00
CA THR A 23 -7.12 7.96 -1.47
C THR A 23 -7.11 7.39 -0.05
N LYS A 24 -7.97 7.84 0.87
CA LYS A 24 -8.04 7.25 2.23
C LYS A 24 -8.36 5.75 2.22
N TRP A 25 -9.31 5.32 1.40
CA TRP A 25 -9.63 3.90 1.25
C TRP A 25 -8.48 3.11 0.60
N GLN A 26 -7.81 3.68 -0.40
CA GLN A 26 -6.63 3.08 -1.02
C GLN A 26 -5.49 2.95 -0.03
N THR A 27 -5.16 3.99 0.73
CA THR A 27 -4.13 3.98 1.77
C THR A 27 -4.45 2.96 2.87
N GLU A 28 -5.70 2.89 3.34
CA GLU A 28 -6.10 1.86 4.31
C GLU A 28 -5.97 0.45 3.75
N ASN A 29 -6.35 0.22 2.48
CA ASN A 29 -6.17 -1.08 1.86
C ASN A 29 -4.71 -1.40 1.59
N LEU A 30 -3.88 -0.40 1.28
CA LEU A 30 -2.45 -0.56 1.14
C LEU A 30 -1.84 -1.03 2.46
N TYR A 31 -2.23 -0.42 3.59
CA TYR A 31 -1.80 -0.89 4.91
C TYR A 31 -2.26 -2.32 5.20
N ARG A 32 -3.52 -2.67 4.89
CA ARG A 32 -4.01 -4.05 5.06
C ARG A 32 -3.20 -5.04 4.22
N LYS A 33 -2.91 -4.70 2.95
CA LYS A 33 -2.10 -5.53 2.05
C LYS A 33 -0.68 -5.72 2.58
N LYS A 34 -0.01 -4.63 2.97
CA LYS A 34 1.35 -4.66 3.55
C LYS A 34 1.41 -5.49 4.83
N ILE A 35 0.46 -5.27 5.76
CA ILE A 35 0.34 -6.06 6.99
C ILE A 35 0.15 -7.54 6.67
N LYS A 36 -0.74 -7.86 5.72
CA LYS A 36 -0.99 -9.25 5.31
C LYS A 36 0.27 -9.91 4.75
N ALA A 37 0.98 -9.25 3.84
CA ALA A 37 2.22 -9.76 3.27
C ALA A 37 3.27 -10.06 4.35
N ARG A 38 3.47 -9.14 5.31
CA ARG A 38 4.37 -9.36 6.46
C ARG A 38 3.93 -10.54 7.32
N LEU A 39 2.64 -10.67 7.60
CA LEU A 39 2.12 -11.78 8.41
C LEU A 39 2.31 -13.13 7.71
N ASP A 40 2.01 -13.21 6.41
CA ASP A 40 2.17 -14.45 5.64
C ASP A 40 3.64 -14.85 5.57
N TYR A 41 4.54 -13.89 5.37
CA TYR A 41 5.99 -14.10 5.39
C TYR A 41 6.49 -14.58 6.77
N LEU A 42 6.09 -13.91 7.86
CA LEU A 42 6.48 -14.29 9.22
C LEU A 42 5.94 -15.66 9.62
N LEU A 43 4.72 -15.99 9.22
CA LEU A 43 4.10 -17.30 9.49
C LEU A 43 4.82 -18.44 8.78
N ALA A 44 5.55 -18.17 7.68
CA ALA A 44 6.37 -19.17 7.01
C ALA A 44 7.77 -19.30 7.64
N ASN A 45 8.28 -18.25 8.28
CA ASN A 45 9.66 -18.16 8.76
C ASN A 45 9.81 -18.19 10.28
N SER A 46 8.73 -18.42 11.03
CA SER A 46 8.75 -18.47 12.50
C SER A 46 8.24 -19.81 13.03
N ASN A 47 8.73 -20.22 14.20
CA ASN A 47 8.38 -21.51 14.84
C ASN A 47 7.69 -21.37 16.19
N SER A 48 7.75 -20.19 16.81
CA SER A 48 7.16 -19.95 18.11
C SER A 48 6.57 -18.55 18.18
N LYS A 49 5.69 -18.33 19.15
CA LYS A 49 5.11 -17.01 19.39
C LYS A 49 6.19 -15.96 19.67
N MET A 50 7.18 -16.31 20.49
CA MET A 50 8.22 -15.37 20.89
C MET A 50 9.10 -15.00 19.71
N ASP A 51 9.54 -16.00 18.94
CA ASP A 51 10.30 -15.83 17.70
C ASP A 51 9.53 -14.98 16.68
N PHE A 52 8.23 -15.25 16.49
CA PHE A 52 7.36 -14.47 15.63
C PHE A 52 7.30 -12.99 16.06
N LEU A 53 7.15 -12.70 17.35
CA LEU A 53 7.07 -11.32 17.85
C LEU A 53 8.39 -10.55 17.70
N GLU A 54 9.52 -11.23 17.91
CA GLU A 54 10.85 -10.65 17.72
C GLU A 54 11.09 -10.30 16.24
N LYS A 55 10.81 -11.25 15.35
CA LYS A 55 10.89 -11.04 13.89
C LYS A 55 9.91 -9.97 13.40
N ALA A 56 8.68 -9.95 13.92
CA ALA A 56 7.69 -8.93 13.59
C ALA A 56 8.19 -7.53 13.93
N ALA A 57 8.77 -7.35 15.12
CA ALA A 57 9.35 -6.07 15.52
C ALA A 57 10.51 -5.66 14.58
N ALA A 58 11.36 -6.61 14.17
CA ALA A 58 12.48 -6.37 13.27
C ALA A 58 12.02 -5.92 11.87
N ILE A 59 10.91 -6.43 11.35
CA ILE A 59 10.30 -6.00 10.08
C ILE A 59 9.25 -4.89 10.24
N HIS A 60 9.35 -4.09 11.30
CA HIS A 60 8.48 -2.93 11.57
C HIS A 60 6.98 -3.27 11.68
N LEU A 61 6.63 -4.47 12.12
CA LEU A 61 5.25 -4.88 12.38
C LEU A 61 4.98 -4.93 13.89
N GLN A 62 4.11 -4.04 14.38
CA GLN A 62 3.65 -4.06 15.75
C GLN A 62 2.42 -4.96 15.91
N VAL A 63 2.39 -5.73 16.99
CA VAL A 63 1.32 -6.67 17.32
C VAL A 63 0.76 -6.36 18.70
N ASP A 64 -0.55 -6.15 18.79
CA ASP A 64 -1.28 -5.96 20.05
C ASP A 64 -2.23 -7.14 20.29
N THR A 65 -2.00 -7.86 21.39
CA THR A 65 -2.82 -8.99 21.84
C THR A 65 -3.51 -8.73 23.19
N SER A 66 -3.52 -7.49 23.67
CA SER A 66 -4.06 -7.14 25.01
C SER A 66 -5.58 -7.31 25.11
N GLY A 67 -6.30 -7.20 24.00
CA GLY A 67 -7.75 -7.34 23.94
C GLY A 67 -8.21 -8.67 23.34
N GLN A 68 -9.53 -8.82 23.17
CA GLN A 68 -10.15 -10.00 22.55
C GLN A 68 -9.69 -10.25 21.10
N HIS A 69 -9.24 -9.22 20.40
CA HIS A 69 -8.83 -9.30 19.01
C HIS A 69 -7.37 -8.90 18.86
N THR A 70 -6.60 -9.72 18.15
CA THR A 70 -5.27 -9.34 17.71
C THR A 70 -5.36 -8.17 16.74
N LYS A 71 -4.50 -7.17 16.96
CA LYS A 71 -4.39 -5.99 16.12
C LYS A 71 -2.95 -5.82 15.66
N PHE A 72 -2.81 -5.19 14.50
CA PHE A 72 -1.54 -4.97 13.84
C PHE A 72 -1.39 -3.53 13.41
N LYS A 73 -0.16 -3.05 13.40
CA LYS A 73 0.18 -1.71 12.93
C LYS A 73 1.59 -1.72 12.32
N LEU A 74 1.74 -1.04 11.19
CA LEU A 74 3.05 -0.80 10.58
C LEU A 74 3.73 0.35 11.35
N ALA A 75 4.96 0.13 11.80
CA ALA A 75 5.76 1.13 12.51
C ALA A 75 6.50 2.08 11.56
N ASP A 76 6.73 1.64 10.33
CA ASP A 76 7.41 2.35 9.24
C ASP A 76 6.44 3.16 8.35
N SER A 77 5.22 3.42 8.83
CA SER A 77 4.24 4.23 8.09
C SER A 77 3.44 5.15 9.00
N ASP A 78 2.79 6.16 8.41
CA ASP A 78 1.90 7.11 9.09
C ASP A 78 0.53 6.50 9.43
N GLN A 79 0.47 5.19 9.65
CA GLN A 79 -0.74 4.50 10.02
C GLN A 79 -1.19 4.97 11.42
N ILE A 80 -2.31 5.69 11.48
CA ILE A 80 -2.85 6.16 12.77
C ILE A 80 -3.57 5.02 13.49
N LYS A 81 -4.44 4.30 12.77
CA LYS A 81 -5.34 3.28 13.33
C LYS A 81 -4.77 1.88 13.22
N TRP A 82 -4.88 1.11 14.29
CA TRP A 82 -4.61 -0.32 14.30
C TRP A 82 -5.57 -1.10 13.39
N THR A 83 -5.03 -2.08 12.67
CA THR A 83 -5.78 -3.01 11.81
C THR A 83 -6.12 -4.27 12.60
N ARG A 84 -7.40 -4.64 12.68
CA ARG A 84 -7.82 -5.88 13.37
C ARG A 84 -7.57 -7.09 12.47
N ALA A 85 -7.16 -8.22 13.06
CA ALA A 85 -6.93 -9.48 12.34
C ALA A 85 -8.09 -9.87 11.40
N ARG A 86 -9.33 -9.76 11.86
CA ARG A 86 -10.54 -10.08 11.08
C ARG A 86 -10.76 -9.24 9.81
N SER A 87 -10.06 -8.12 9.68
CA SER A 87 -10.17 -7.24 8.51
C SER A 87 -9.15 -7.53 7.42
N LEU A 88 -8.17 -8.41 7.71
CA LEU A 88 -7.12 -8.80 6.76
C LEU A 88 -7.61 -9.85 5.77
N ASP A 89 -8.41 -10.81 6.24
CA ASP A 89 -9.05 -11.82 5.40
C ASP A 89 -10.56 -11.87 5.67
N LYS A 90 -11.35 -11.56 4.64
CA LYS A 90 -12.81 -11.55 4.72
C LYS A 90 -13.40 -12.97 4.71
N LYS A 91 -12.73 -13.94 4.08
CA LYS A 91 -13.15 -15.35 4.02
C LYS A 91 -12.80 -16.07 5.32
N GLN A 92 -11.63 -15.78 5.88
CA GLN A 92 -11.14 -16.41 7.11
C GLN A 92 -10.82 -15.35 8.20
N PRO A 93 -11.85 -14.77 8.84
CA PRO A 93 -11.67 -13.65 9.79
C PRO A 93 -10.88 -14.03 11.06
N ALA A 94 -10.75 -15.31 11.36
CA ALA A 94 -10.01 -15.79 12.52
C ALA A 94 -8.56 -16.18 12.19
N PHE A 95 -8.14 -16.22 10.92
CA PHE A 95 -6.85 -16.77 10.50
C PHE A 95 -5.67 -16.08 11.20
N TYR A 96 -5.64 -14.75 11.17
CA TYR A 96 -4.58 -13.93 11.79
C TYR A 96 -4.83 -13.61 13.27
N GLN A 97 -5.73 -14.31 13.96
CA GLN A 97 -5.81 -14.20 15.42
C GLN A 97 -4.62 -14.94 16.03
N MET A 98 -4.02 -14.35 17.06
CA MET A 98 -2.82 -14.91 17.69
C MET A 98 -3.02 -16.38 18.11
N THR A 99 -4.20 -16.72 18.63
CA THR A 99 -4.55 -18.10 19.02
C THR A 99 -4.50 -19.11 17.89
N ASN A 100 -4.78 -18.71 16.66
CA ASN A 100 -4.71 -19.58 15.49
C ASN A 100 -3.33 -19.58 14.86
N MET A 101 -2.66 -18.42 14.85
CA MET A 101 -1.26 -18.31 14.41
C MET A 101 -0.35 -19.18 15.27
N GLU A 102 -0.51 -19.17 16.60
CA GLU A 102 0.27 -20.02 17.53
C GLU A 102 0.17 -21.52 17.19
N LYS A 103 -1.02 -22.01 16.81
CA LYS A 103 -1.20 -23.41 16.39
C LYS A 103 -0.42 -23.73 15.12
N ARG A 104 -0.45 -22.83 14.15
CA ARG A 104 0.27 -22.98 12.88
C ARG A 104 1.79 -22.89 13.07
N LEU A 105 2.24 -21.98 13.94
CA LEU A 105 3.65 -21.84 14.27
C LEU A 105 4.21 -23.11 14.91
N ALA A 106 3.42 -23.78 15.76
CA ALA A 106 3.82 -25.05 16.38
C ALA A 106 4.00 -26.20 15.37
N GLU A 107 3.46 -26.09 14.15
CA GLU A 107 3.64 -27.07 13.07
C GLU A 107 4.91 -26.78 12.23
N ASN A 108 5.52 -25.60 12.37
CA ASN A 108 6.71 -25.22 11.63
C ASN A 108 8.00 -25.71 12.32
N ASP A 109 8.90 -26.32 11.54
CA ASP A 109 10.26 -26.71 11.97
C ASP A 109 11.34 -25.71 11.50
N VAL A 110 10.91 -24.56 10.98
CA VAL A 110 11.81 -23.59 10.36
C VAL A 110 12.58 -22.82 11.43
N GLN A 111 13.91 -22.90 11.37
CA GLN A 111 14.82 -22.11 12.22
C GLN A 111 15.62 -21.13 11.36
N VAL A 112 15.02 -19.98 11.09
CA VAL A 112 15.68 -18.84 10.42
C VAL A 112 15.99 -17.78 11.47
N SER A 113 17.17 -17.18 11.42
CA SER A 113 17.56 -16.12 12.34
C SER A 113 16.82 -14.81 12.06
N VAL A 114 16.73 -13.91 13.05
CA VAL A 114 16.08 -12.60 12.86
C VAL A 114 16.75 -11.78 11.76
N ALA A 115 18.08 -11.82 11.67
CA ALA A 115 18.85 -11.09 10.67
C ALA A 115 18.55 -11.58 9.24
N GLU A 116 18.51 -12.90 9.03
CA GLU A 116 18.17 -13.49 7.74
C GLU A 116 16.72 -13.18 7.34
N VAL A 117 15.78 -13.19 8.27
CA VAL A 117 14.38 -12.80 8.00
C VAL A 117 14.29 -11.36 7.51
N VAL A 118 15.04 -10.43 8.12
CA VAL A 118 15.04 -9.02 7.69
C VAL A 118 15.65 -8.90 6.29
N GLN A 119 16.80 -9.53 6.05
CA GLN A 119 17.48 -9.47 4.77
C GLN A 119 16.62 -10.07 3.65
N ASN A 120 16.13 -11.30 3.82
CA ASN A 120 15.32 -11.99 2.83
C ASN A 120 14.01 -11.23 2.54
N TYR A 121 13.43 -10.59 3.55
CA TYR A 121 12.24 -9.76 3.35
C TYR A 121 12.55 -8.51 2.51
N GLN A 122 13.68 -7.85 2.77
CA GLN A 122 14.12 -6.70 1.99
C GLN A 122 14.40 -7.08 0.53
N GLU A 123 15.11 -8.19 0.30
CA GLU A 123 15.36 -8.74 -1.03
C GLU A 123 14.03 -9.06 -1.75
N SER A 124 13.04 -9.64 -1.05
CA SER A 124 11.72 -9.92 -1.64
C SER A 124 10.99 -8.64 -2.08
N ILE A 125 11.12 -7.56 -1.32
CA ILE A 125 10.55 -6.25 -1.68
C ILE A 125 11.26 -5.69 -2.91
N GLU A 126 12.59 -5.78 -2.98
CA GLU A 126 13.38 -5.30 -4.12
C GLU A 126 13.05 -6.07 -5.39
N GLN A 127 12.95 -7.39 -5.31
CA GLN A 127 12.51 -8.23 -6.44
C GLN A 127 11.10 -7.89 -6.90
N GLU A 128 10.14 -7.71 -5.98
CA GLU A 128 8.80 -7.23 -6.34
C GLU A 128 8.84 -5.86 -7.02
N GLN A 129 9.79 -5.00 -6.65
CA GLN A 129 9.95 -3.69 -7.30
C GLN A 129 10.55 -3.80 -8.71
N GLU A 130 11.48 -4.71 -8.93
CA GLU A 130 12.09 -5.00 -10.23
C GLU A 130 11.13 -5.72 -11.19
N ASP A 131 10.21 -6.54 -10.68
CA ASP A 131 9.21 -7.27 -11.49
C ASP A 131 8.15 -6.36 -12.14
N PHE A 132 8.06 -5.09 -11.74
CA PHE A 132 7.19 -4.15 -12.45
C PHE A 132 7.71 -3.92 -13.86
N GLY A 133 7.02 -4.51 -14.85
CA GLY A 133 7.36 -4.44 -16.27
C GLY A 133 7.87 -3.07 -16.71
N TRP A 134 7.14 -1.98 -16.41
CA TRP A 134 7.60 -0.59 -16.59
C TRP A 134 7.03 0.36 -15.52
N ARG A 135 7.85 1.30 -15.03
CA ARG A 135 7.42 2.49 -14.28
C ARG A 135 7.89 3.73 -15.05
N VAL A 136 7.02 4.72 -15.21
CA VAL A 136 7.33 5.97 -15.92
C VAL A 136 7.05 7.14 -14.99
N ILE A 137 8.06 8.00 -14.81
CA ILE A 137 7.90 9.30 -14.14
C ILE A 137 7.42 10.27 -15.22
N ILE A 138 6.30 10.96 -14.96
CA ILE A 138 5.73 11.95 -15.86
C ILE A 138 6.12 13.32 -15.34
N GLU A 139 6.97 14.01 -16.07
CA GLU A 139 7.37 15.37 -15.75
C GLU A 139 6.22 16.37 -16.05
N PRO A 140 6.12 17.50 -15.33
CA PRO A 140 5.04 18.46 -15.52
C PRO A 140 4.89 18.96 -16.97
N TRP A 141 6.00 19.08 -17.71
CA TRP A 141 6.01 19.54 -19.10
C TRP A 141 5.46 18.50 -20.10
N GLN A 142 5.46 17.21 -19.74
CA GLN A 142 4.91 16.14 -20.56
C GLN A 142 3.37 16.11 -20.49
N ILE A 143 2.78 16.79 -19.50
CA ILE A 143 1.34 16.82 -19.29
C ILE A 143 0.72 17.86 -20.24
N TYR A 144 -0.05 17.38 -21.22
CA TYR A 144 -0.82 18.23 -22.13
C TYR A 144 -2.04 18.83 -21.44
N SER A 145 -2.83 18.02 -20.72
CA SER A 145 -3.99 18.51 -19.98
C SER A 145 -4.38 17.63 -18.79
N LYS A 146 -4.87 18.25 -17.72
CA LYS A 146 -5.47 17.58 -16.57
C LYS A 146 -6.99 17.63 -16.72
N THR A 147 -7.63 16.48 -16.79
CA THR A 147 -9.09 16.38 -16.97
C THR A 147 -9.75 15.71 -15.77
N SER A 148 -11.08 15.61 -15.80
CA SER A 148 -11.82 14.93 -14.75
C SER A 148 -11.59 13.41 -14.70
N GLN A 149 -11.00 12.81 -15.75
CA GLN A 149 -10.79 11.36 -15.90
C GLN A 149 -9.33 10.92 -15.68
N GLY A 150 -8.37 11.80 -15.98
CA GLY A 150 -6.95 11.45 -16.01
C GLY A 150 -6.06 12.58 -16.52
N LEU A 151 -4.78 12.27 -16.68
CA LEU A 151 -3.78 13.12 -17.33
C LEU A 151 -3.66 12.71 -18.81
N TYR A 152 -3.72 13.68 -19.71
CA TYR A 152 -3.26 13.50 -21.08
C TYR A 152 -1.77 13.83 -21.12
N VAL A 153 -0.95 12.86 -21.51
CA VAL A 153 0.51 12.98 -21.59
C VAL A 153 0.93 12.94 -23.06
N ASN A 154 1.77 13.89 -23.45
CA ASN A 154 2.44 13.88 -24.75
C ASN A 154 3.56 12.85 -24.72
N VAL A 155 3.53 11.93 -25.68
CA VAL A 155 4.54 10.88 -25.84
C VAL A 155 5.09 10.98 -27.24
N ASP A 156 6.40 11.16 -27.33
CA ASP A 156 7.14 11.04 -28.60
C ASP A 156 7.41 9.56 -28.87
N PHE A 157 7.10 9.10 -30.08
CA PHE A 157 7.38 7.73 -30.50
C PHE A 157 7.86 7.71 -31.95
N GLY A 158 8.80 6.82 -32.27
CA GLY A 158 9.46 6.87 -33.57
C GLY A 158 10.37 8.09 -33.70
N SER A 159 10.68 8.48 -34.94
CA SER A 159 11.62 9.59 -35.20
C SER A 159 10.95 10.97 -35.21
N ASP A 160 9.66 11.05 -35.55
CA ASP A 160 8.95 12.33 -35.73
C ASP A 160 7.47 12.31 -35.27
N ASP A 161 6.97 11.22 -34.67
CA ASP A 161 5.55 11.12 -34.30
C ASP A 161 5.31 11.49 -32.83
N GLN A 162 4.25 12.26 -32.59
CA GLN A 162 3.77 12.62 -31.26
C GLN A 162 2.34 12.11 -31.06
N ALA A 163 2.09 11.45 -29.93
CA ALA A 163 0.76 11.01 -29.53
C ALA A 163 0.38 11.55 -28.16
N GLN A 164 -0.92 11.56 -27.90
CA GLN A 164 -1.49 11.85 -26.59
C GLN A 164 -2.05 10.57 -26.00
N VAL A 165 -1.59 10.21 -24.81
CA VAL A 165 -2.09 9.05 -24.07
C VAL A 165 -2.85 9.53 -22.83
N LEU A 166 -4.04 8.98 -22.61
CA LEU A 166 -4.80 9.20 -21.39
C LEU A 166 -4.36 8.20 -20.32
N ILE A 167 -3.84 8.73 -19.22
CA ILE A 167 -3.54 7.95 -18.02
C ILE A 167 -4.62 8.24 -17.00
N TYR A 168 -5.38 7.21 -16.65
CA TYR A 168 -6.50 7.36 -15.72
C TYR A 168 -5.99 7.69 -14.31
N GLY A 169 -6.77 8.48 -13.56
CA GLY A 169 -6.43 8.85 -12.18
C GLY A 169 -6.19 7.67 -11.23
N SER A 170 -6.70 6.47 -11.55
CA SER A 170 -6.44 5.25 -10.77
C SER A 170 -5.07 4.64 -10.99
N GLN A 171 -4.34 5.09 -12.01
CA GLN A 171 -3.00 4.61 -12.41
C GLN A 171 -1.91 5.64 -12.06
N LEU A 172 -2.28 6.74 -11.40
CA LEU A 172 -1.39 7.83 -11.04
C LEU A 172 -1.18 7.82 -9.53
N ASP A 173 0.09 7.92 -9.13
CA ASP A 173 0.49 8.25 -7.76
C ASP A 173 1.14 9.64 -7.81
N GLU A 174 0.51 10.66 -7.23
CA GLU A 174 1.09 12.02 -7.14
C GLU A 174 2.23 12.00 -6.12
N LEU A 175 3.44 12.39 -6.54
CA LEU A 175 4.61 12.51 -5.67
C LEU A 175 4.60 13.88 -4.95
N GLU A 176 5.21 13.99 -3.77
CA GLU A 176 5.24 15.24 -2.98
C GLU A 176 5.87 16.44 -3.72
N ASN A 177 6.63 16.18 -4.79
CA ASN A 177 7.33 17.18 -5.58
C ASN A 177 6.53 17.72 -6.77
N GLY A 178 5.27 17.28 -6.96
CA GLY A 178 4.39 17.73 -8.04
C GLY A 178 4.21 16.69 -9.14
#